data_AF-A0A7X6WEZ9-F1
#
_entry.id   AF-A0A7X6WEZ9-F1
#
_cell.length_a   1.000
_cell.length_b   1.000
_cell.length_c   1.000
_cell.angle_alpha   90.00
_cell.angle_beta   90.00
_cell.angle_gamma   90.00
#
_symmetry.space_group_name_H-M   'P 1'
#
loop_
_entity.id
_entity.type
_entity.pdbx_description
1 polymer ?
#
loop_
_entity_poly.entity_id
_entity_poly.type
_entity_poly.pdbx_seq_one_letter_code
_entity_poly.pdbx_strand_id
1 'polypeptide(L)' 'IGLYVHEIPFMGPKSTAILKENNVITIEPGIYIPNWGGVRIENQILITKDSNEILTNSTMELIEL' A
#
# COMPACT_ATOMS: atom_id res chain seq x y z
N ILE A 1 -1.25 8.55 -3.79
CA ILE A 1 -2.58 8.87 -3.21
C ILE A 1 -2.49 10.25 -2.59
N GLY A 2 -3.54 11.08 -2.70
CA GLY A 2 -3.47 12.46 -2.25
C GLY A 2 -4.77 13.19 -2.58
N LEU A 3 -4.70 14.16 -3.49
CA LEU A 3 -5.92 14.79 -4.01
C LEU A 3 -6.76 13.79 -4.81
N TYR A 4 -6.08 12.89 -5.53
CA TYR A 4 -6.70 11.78 -6.22
C TYR A 4 -6.43 10.46 -5.49
N VAL A 5 -7.39 9.55 -5.59
CA VAL A 5 -7.24 8.19 -5.02
C VAL A 5 -6.05 7.48 -5.66
N HIS A 6 -5.96 7.53 -6.99
CA HIS A 6 -4.82 7.01 -7.75
C HIS A 6 -4.05 8.16 -8.39
N GLU A 7 -2.81 8.35 -7.94
CA GLU A 7 -1.87 9.33 -8.47
C GLU A 7 -0.44 8.80 -8.32
N ILE A 8 0.51 9.40 -9.03
CA ILE A 8 1.91 9.00 -9.01
C ILE A 8 2.54 9.15 -7.61
N PRO A 9 3.56 8.33 -7.26
CA PRO A 9 4.13 7.24 -8.06
C PRO A 9 3.30 5.96 -8.00
N PHE A 10 3.26 5.21 -9.12
CA PHE A 10 2.61 3.91 -9.20
C PHE A 10 3.58 2.77 -8.88
N MET A 11 3.10 1.77 -8.14
CA MET A 11 3.88 0.59 -7.78
C MET A 11 3.43 -0.63 -8.56
N GLY A 12 4.40 -1.39 -9.05
CA GLY A 12 4.16 -2.61 -9.82
C GLY A 12 5.43 -3.13 -10.49
N PRO A 13 5.39 -4.35 -11.07
CA PRO A 13 6.60 -5.03 -11.57
C PRO A 13 7.37 -4.29 -12.67
N LYS A 14 6.72 -3.34 -13.36
CA LYS A 14 7.31 -2.56 -14.45
C LYS A 14 7.61 -1.11 -14.03
N SER A 15 7.38 -0.74 -12.78
CA SER A 15 7.60 0.63 -12.33
C SER A 15 9.09 0.96 -12.30
N THR A 16 9.44 2.12 -12.86
CA THR A 16 10.78 2.72 -12.79
C THR A 16 10.81 3.95 -11.88
N ALA A 17 9.72 4.22 -11.16
CA ALA A 17 9.62 5.36 -10.28
C ALA A 17 10.60 5.24 -9.11
N ILE A 18 11.31 6.32 -8.81
CA ILE A 18 12.15 6.43 -7.61
C ILE A 18 11.32 7.11 -6.53
N LEU A 19 11.14 6.42 -5.40
CA LEU A 19 10.46 6.97 -4.23
C LEU A 19 11.28 8.11 -3.63
N LYS A 20 10.58 9.21 -3.29
CA LYS A 20 11.18 10.40 -2.68
C LYS A 20 10.51 10.68 -1.35
N GLU A 21 11.25 11.36 -0.46
CA GLU A 21 10.70 11.90 0.78
C GLU A 21 9.41 12.68 0.49
N ASN A 22 8.42 12.53 1.38
CA ASN A 22 7.05 13.06 1.27
C ASN A 22 6.14 12.40 0.23
N ASN A 23 6.58 11.34 -0.46
CA ASN A 23 5.64 10.53 -1.24
C ASN A 23 4.71 9.75 -0.32
N VAL A 24 3.42 9.69 -0.69
CA VAL A 24 2.43 8.84 -0.04
C VAL A 24 1.92 7.81 -1.04
N ILE A 25 2.10 6.53 -0.70
CA ILE A 25 1.73 5.38 -1.54
C ILE A 25 0.96 4.34 -0.74
N THR A 26 0.22 3.49 -1.45
CA THR A 26 -0.38 2.28 -0.88
C THR A 26 0.58 1.10 -1.05
N ILE A 27 0.67 0.26 -0.01
CA ILE A 27 1.28 -1.07 -0.08
C ILE A 27 0.15 -2.07 0.13
N GLU A 28 -0.26 -2.74 -0.95
CA GLU A 28 -1.51 -3.51 -0.98
C GLU A 28 -1.41 -4.85 -1.74
N PRO A 29 -0.42 -5.71 -1.45
CA PRO A 29 -0.34 -7.01 -2.10
C PRO A 29 -1.58 -7.86 -1.76
N GLY A 30 -2.09 -8.58 -2.75
CA GLY A 30 -3.22 -9.49 -2.57
C GLY A 30 -2.95 -10.86 -3.18
N ILE A 31 -3.48 -11.89 -2.53
CA ILE A 31 -3.52 -13.27 -3.04
C ILE A 31 -4.98 -13.64 -3.27
N TYR A 32 -5.26 -14.13 -4.47
CA TYR A 32 -6.60 -14.50 -4.90
C TYR A 32 -6.57 -15.92 -5.43
N ILE A 33 -7.42 -16.79 -4.87
CA ILE A 33 -7.52 -18.19 -5.26
C ILE A 33 -8.92 -18.41 -5.86
N PRO A 34 -8.99 -18.78 -7.15
CA PRO A 34 -10.26 -18.98 -7.83
C PRO A 34 -11.18 -19.95 -7.08
N ASN A 35 -12.47 -19.59 -7.01
CA ASN A 35 -13.54 -20.36 -6.35
C ASN A 35 -13.38 -20.57 -4.83
N TRP A 36 -12.39 -19.93 -4.19
CA TRP A 36 -12.21 -19.99 -2.74
C TRP A 36 -12.35 -18.61 -2.10
N GLY A 37 -11.59 -17.63 -2.59
CA GLY A 37 -11.62 -16.27 -2.06
C GLY A 37 -10.33 -15.51 -2.34
N GLY A 38 -10.11 -14.44 -1.58
CA GLY A 38 -8.88 -13.66 -1.64
C GLY A 38 -8.68 -12.84 -0.39
N VAL A 39 -7.41 -12.49 -0.16
CA VAL A 39 -6.99 -11.64 0.95
C VAL A 39 -6.11 -10.55 0.40
N ARG A 40 -6.38 -9.32 0.84
CA ARG A 40 -5.54 -8.15 0.61
C ARG A 40 -5.47 -7.36 1.91
N ILE A 41 -4.25 -7.03 2.32
CA ILE A 41 -3.99 -6.09 3.40
C ILE A 41 -3.39 -4.86 2.75
N GLU A 42 -3.91 -3.69 3.09
CA GLU A 42 -3.51 -2.41 2.50
C GLU A 42 -3.19 -1.41 3.60
N ASN A 43 -2.04 -0.75 3.47
CA ASN A 43 -1.66 0.39 4.29
C ASN A 43 -1.21 1.55 3.41
N GLN A 44 -1.47 2.77 3.87
CA GLN A 44 -0.87 3.98 3.31
C GLN A 44 0.42 4.27 4.05
N ILE A 45 1.50 4.50 3.31
CA ILE A 45 2.80 4.84 3.89
C ILE A 45 3.31 6.19 3.37
N LEU A 46 3.88 6.97 4.27
CA LEU A 46 4.65 8.17 3.98
C LEU A 46 6.12 7.78 3.90
N ILE A 47 6.78 8.11 2.79
CA ILE A 47 8.24 7.96 2.68
C ILE A 47 8.90 9.11 3.44
N THR A 48 9.75 8.77 4.41
CA THR A 48 10.57 9.73 5.15
C THR A 48 11.99 9.73 4.59
N LYS A 49 12.85 10.63 5.06
CA LYS A 49 14.23 10.73 4.61
C LYS A 49 14.99 9.40 4.66
N ASP A 50 14.83 8.66 5.75
CA ASP A 50 15.64 7.46 6.04
C ASP A 50 14.80 6.17 6.16
N SER A 51 13.46 6.26 6.06
CA SER A 51 12.54 5.12 6.23
C SER A 51 11.14 5.44 5.67
N ASN A 52 10.10 4.91 6.31
CA ASN A 52 8.70 5.20 6.07
C ASN A 52 7.91 5.26 7.40
N GLU A 53 6.74 5.88 7.34
CA GLU A 53 5.74 5.92 8.42
C GLU A 53 4.41 5.35 7.90
N ILE A 54 3.75 4.50 8.69
CA ILE A 54 2.42 3.96 8.38
C ILE A 54 1.36 4.98 8.84
N LEU A 55 0.51 5.42 7.93
CA LEU A 55 -0.53 6.43 8.20
C LEU A 55 -1.88 5.83 8.60
N THR A 56 -2.03 4.50 8.51
CA THR A 56 -3.26 3.75 8.81
C THR A 56 -3.10 2.90 10.06
N ASN A 57 -4.11 2.89 10.94
CA ASN A 57 -3.97 2.30 12.29
C ASN A 57 -4.73 0.97 12.48
N SER A 58 -5.33 0.43 11.42
CA SER A 58 -6.02 -0.86 11.48
C SER A 58 -5.02 -2.00 11.73
N THR A 59 -5.45 -3.01 12.48
CA THR A 59 -4.64 -4.23 12.65
C THR A 59 -4.44 -4.95 11.31
N MET A 60 -3.28 -5.59 11.17
CA MET A 60 -2.97 -6.49 10.05
C MET A 60 -3.28 -7.96 10.39
N GLU A 61 -3.74 -8.22 11.61
CA GLU A 61 -4.12 -9.55 12.07
C GLU A 61 -5.49 -9.95 11.53
N LEU A 62 -5.69 -11.26 11.38
CA LEU A 62 -6.99 -11.83 11.07
C LEU A 62 -7.93 -11.66 12.28
N ILE A 63 -9.08 -11.02 12.05
CA ILE A 63 -10.16 -10.91 13.05
C ILE A 63 -11.30 -11.82 12.61
N GLU A 64 -11.78 -12.67 13.53
CA GLU A 64 -13.04 -13.40 13.42
C GLU A 64 -14.07 -12.70 14.31
N LEU A 65 -15.24 -12.38 13.75
CA LEU A 65 -16.29 -11.55 14.37
C LEU A 65 -17.36 -12.38 15.08
#